data_AF-A0AAW5MC69-F1
#
_entry.id   AF-A0AAW5MC69-F1
#
_cell.length_a   1.000
_cell.length_b   1.000
_cell.length_c   1.000
_cell.angle_alpha   90.00
_cell.angle_beta   90.00
_cell.angle_gamma   90.00
#
_symmetry.space_group_name_H-M   'P 1'
#
loop_
_entity.id
_entity.type
_entity.pdbx_description
1 polymer ?
#
loop_
_entity_poly.entity_id
_entity_poly.type
_entity_poly.pdbx_seq_one_letter_code
_entity_poly.pdbx_strand_id
1 'polypeptide(L)'
;MRTRNDRLRHAIGFEFIGLLIAAPLASWVTGVGLNHMGPLALLFSVLATVWNYIYNIGVDKLLLKYQGHTHKTLWQRVLHTFGFEGGLLIVALPVMSWWLSVSLLEALVLDLGFVVFYLIYAFVYNWGYDKVFPIPREVPHGMPQEAR
;
A
#
# COMPACT_ATOMS: atom_id res chain seq x y z
N MET A 1 1.94 -17.43 17.94
CA MET A 1 1.35 -16.96 16.65
C MET A 1 -0.07 -16.41 16.83
N ARG A 2 -0.42 -15.30 16.15
CA ARG A 2 -1.80 -14.75 16.13
C ARG A 2 -2.78 -15.68 15.40
N THR A 3 -4.00 -15.83 15.95
CA THR A 3 -5.08 -16.64 15.36
C THR A 3 -5.65 -15.98 14.11
N ARG A 4 -6.34 -16.75 13.24
CA ARG A 4 -6.97 -16.20 12.02
C ARG A 4 -7.96 -15.08 12.33
N ASN A 5 -8.75 -15.25 13.40
CA ASN A 5 -9.77 -14.28 13.81
C ASN A 5 -9.13 -12.97 14.30
N ASP A 6 -7.99 -13.02 14.97
CA ASP A 6 -7.25 -11.82 15.40
C ASP A 6 -6.70 -11.04 14.21
N ARG A 7 -6.12 -11.73 13.22
CA ARG A 7 -5.65 -11.10 11.99
C ARG A 7 -6.77 -10.43 11.21
N LEU A 8 -7.94 -11.06 11.14
CA LEU A 8 -9.09 -10.49 10.46
C LEU A 8 -9.61 -9.22 11.16
N ARG A 9 -9.75 -9.26 12.49
CA ARG A 9 -10.15 -8.10 13.29
C ARG A 9 -9.15 -6.94 13.13
N HIS A 10 -7.86 -7.25 13.18
CA HIS A 10 -6.81 -6.28 12.96
C HIS A 10 -6.94 -5.60 11.59
N ALA A 11 -7.05 -6.39 10.51
CA ALA A 11 -7.15 -5.87 9.15
C ALA A 11 -8.43 -5.04 8.92
N ILE A 12 -9.58 -5.52 9.38
CA ILE A 12 -10.85 -4.79 9.25
C ILE A 12 -10.81 -3.48 10.04
N GLY A 13 -10.30 -3.50 11.28
CA GLY A 13 -10.18 -2.29 12.10
C GLY A 13 -9.21 -1.28 11.48
N PHE A 14 -8.10 -1.76 10.91
CA PHE A 14 -7.10 -0.94 10.24
C PHE A 14 -7.73 -0.18 9.06
N GLU A 15 -8.41 -0.91 8.18
CA GLU A 15 -9.04 -0.32 6.99
C GLU A 15 -10.18 0.62 7.38
N PHE A 16 -11.05 0.20 8.30
CA PHE A 16 -12.23 0.98 8.66
C PHE A 16 -11.86 2.31 9.32
N ILE A 17 -10.96 2.29 10.31
CA ILE A 17 -10.51 3.51 10.99
C ILE A 17 -9.69 4.39 10.03
N GLY A 18 -8.85 3.76 9.20
CA GLY A 18 -8.06 4.45 8.19
C GLY A 18 -8.95 5.23 7.22
N LEU A 19 -9.98 4.59 6.66
CA LEU A 19 -10.95 5.21 5.75
C LEU A 19 -11.76 6.32 6.42
N LEU A 20 -12.19 6.13 7.68
CA LEU A 20 -12.94 7.14 8.43
C LEU A 20 -12.13 8.43 8.67
N ILE A 21 -10.81 8.36 8.66
CA ILE A 21 -9.93 9.54 8.83
C ILE A 21 -9.49 10.07 7.46
N ALA A 22 -9.00 9.18 6.60
CA ALA A 22 -8.42 9.53 5.31
C ALA A 22 -9.43 10.18 4.37
N ALA A 23 -10.65 9.65 4.28
CA ALA A 23 -11.64 10.16 3.33
C ALA A 23 -12.13 11.58 3.70
N PRO A 24 -12.48 11.90 4.96
CA PRO A 24 -12.81 13.28 5.36
C PRO A 24 -11.64 14.26 5.20
N LEU A 25 -10.42 13.84 5.56
CA LEU A 25 -9.23 14.69 5.37
C LEU A 25 -9.01 15.01 3.88
N ALA A 26 -9.11 14.00 3.02
CA ALA A 26 -8.98 14.20 1.59
C ALA A 26 -10.08 15.11 1.03
N SER A 27 -11.32 14.92 1.48
CA SER A 27 -12.45 15.77 1.10
C SER A 27 -12.25 17.22 1.55
N TRP A 28 -11.71 17.42 2.76
CA TRP A 28 -11.42 18.75 3.29
C TRP A 28 -10.29 19.45 2.53
N VAL A 29 -9.22 18.74 2.18
CA VAL A 29 -8.07 19.30 1.43
C VAL A 29 -8.43 19.60 -0.02
N THR A 30 -9.19 18.72 -0.67
CA THR A 30 -9.53 18.84 -2.09
C THR A 30 -10.81 19.62 -2.36
N GLY A 31 -11.67 19.80 -1.36
CA GLY A 31 -13.02 20.33 -1.51
C GLY A 31 -13.99 19.38 -2.22
N VAL A 32 -13.54 18.18 -2.59
CA VAL A 32 -14.34 17.20 -3.34
C VAL A 32 -15.16 16.34 -2.38
N GLY A 33 -16.43 16.12 -2.68
CA GLY A 33 -17.31 15.32 -1.82
C GLY A 33 -16.85 13.87 -1.68
N LEU A 34 -17.09 13.28 -0.49
CA LEU A 34 -16.72 11.89 -0.15
C LEU A 34 -17.21 10.85 -1.18
N ASN A 35 -18.32 11.14 -1.85
CA ASN A 35 -18.93 10.29 -2.88
C ASN A 35 -17.99 10.00 -4.07
N HIS A 36 -17.01 10.87 -4.32
CA HIS A 36 -16.06 10.71 -5.41
C HIS A 36 -14.83 9.87 -5.02
N MET A 37 -14.53 9.74 -3.73
CA MET A 37 -13.31 9.07 -3.24
C MET A 37 -13.37 7.55 -3.41
N GLY A 38 -14.52 6.94 -3.16
CA GLY A 38 -14.72 5.49 -3.32
C GLY A 38 -14.53 5.01 -4.76
N PRO A 39 -15.26 5.57 -5.75
CA PRO A 39 -15.05 5.25 -7.16
C PRO A 39 -13.64 5.54 -7.66
N LEU A 40 -13.02 6.62 -7.17
CA LEU A 40 -11.63 6.95 -7.51
C LEU A 40 -10.66 5.89 -7.01
N ALA A 41 -10.82 5.41 -5.77
CA ALA A 41 -10.00 4.32 -5.23
C ALA A 41 -10.16 3.02 -6.04
N LEU A 42 -11.38 2.68 -6.46
CA LEU A 42 -11.63 1.53 -7.34
C LEU A 42 -10.95 1.71 -8.71
N LEU A 43 -11.04 2.89 -9.30
CA LEU A 43 -10.38 3.23 -10.56
C LEU A 43 -8.86 3.06 -10.44
N PHE A 44 -8.24 3.57 -9.36
CA PHE A 44 -6.81 3.41 -9.11
C PHE A 44 -6.40 1.96 -8.88
N SER A 45 -7.22 1.15 -8.21
CA SER A 45 -6.95 -0.29 -8.04
C SER A 45 -6.91 -1.01 -9.40
N VAL A 46 -7.84 -0.69 -10.31
CA VAL A 46 -7.86 -1.28 -11.65
C VAL A 46 -6.68 -0.76 -12.47
N LEU A 47 -6.44 0.56 -12.45
CA LEU A 47 -5.33 1.19 -13.16
C LEU A 47 -3.98 0.60 -12.73
N ALA A 48 -3.73 0.47 -11.43
CA ALA A 48 -2.51 -0.12 -10.89
C ALA A 48 -2.35 -1.59 -11.31
N THR A 49 -3.44 -2.37 -11.32
CA THR A 49 -3.43 -3.78 -11.76
C THR A 49 -3.06 -3.88 -13.24
N VAL A 50 -3.67 -3.06 -14.09
CA VAL A 50 -3.39 -3.02 -15.54
C VAL A 50 -1.96 -2.56 -15.79
N TRP A 51 -1.51 -1.51 -15.09
CA TRP A 51 -0.15 -1.00 -15.19
C TRP A 51 0.89 -2.05 -14.79
N ASN A 52 0.67 -2.75 -13.67
CA ASN A 52 1.51 -3.86 -13.22
C ASN A 52 1.67 -4.93 -14.31
N TYR A 53 0.58 -5.32 -14.95
CA TYR A 53 0.65 -6.30 -16.04
C TYR A 53 1.45 -5.79 -17.25
N ILE A 54 1.15 -4.57 -17.71
CA ILE A 54 1.83 -3.97 -18.88
C ILE A 54 3.31 -3.77 -18.62
N TYR A 55 3.66 -3.22 -17.45
CA TYR A 55 5.03 -2.95 -17.05
C TYR A 55 5.86 -4.23 -16.97
N ASN A 56 5.33 -5.27 -16.31
CA ASN A 56 6.02 -6.56 -16.20
C ASN A 56 6.31 -7.18 -17.57
N ILE A 57 5.33 -7.16 -18.49
CA ILE A 57 5.55 -7.63 -19.87
C ILE A 57 6.61 -6.80 -20.58
N GLY A 58 6.57 -5.47 -20.43
CA GLY A 58 7.55 -4.57 -21.03
C GLY A 58 8.97 -4.90 -20.59
N VAL A 59 9.18 -5.07 -19.28
CA VAL A 59 10.51 -5.39 -18.74
C VAL A 59 10.93 -6.81 -19.12
N ASP A 60 10.03 -7.79 -19.12
CA ASP A 60 10.38 -9.16 -19.51
C ASP A 60 10.78 -9.25 -20.98
N LYS A 61 10.09 -8.53 -21.88
CA LYS A 61 10.49 -8.41 -23.30
C LYS A 61 11.85 -7.72 -23.44
N LEU A 62 12.10 -6.68 -22.63
CA LEU A 62 13.38 -5.97 -22.63
C LEU A 62 14.52 -6.91 -22.21
N LEU A 63 14.34 -7.64 -21.11
CA LEU A 63 15.34 -8.59 -20.60
C LEU A 63 15.59 -9.73 -21.58
N LEU A 64 14.54 -10.29 -22.19
CA LEU A 64 14.70 -11.30 -23.24
C LEU A 64 15.48 -10.75 -24.44
N LYS A 65 15.19 -9.52 -24.88
CA LYS A 65 15.87 -8.90 -26.03
C LYS A 65 17.35 -8.62 -25.75
N TYR A 66 17.69 -8.15 -24.55
CA TYR A 66 19.06 -7.72 -24.23
C TYR A 66 19.92 -8.80 -23.56
N GLN A 67 19.32 -9.77 -22.89
CA GLN A 67 20.02 -10.78 -22.07
C GLN A 67 19.65 -12.22 -22.41
N GLY A 68 18.62 -12.45 -23.24
CA GLY A 68 18.17 -13.79 -23.61
C GLY A 68 17.44 -14.56 -22.50
N HIS A 69 17.27 -13.97 -21.31
CA HIS A 69 16.57 -14.57 -20.18
C HIS A 69 15.81 -13.52 -19.36
N THR A 70 14.87 -13.95 -18.52
CA THR A 70 14.09 -13.06 -17.63
C THR A 70 14.62 -12.99 -16.20
N HIS A 71 15.75 -13.64 -15.89
CA HIS A 71 16.37 -13.59 -14.57
C HIS A 71 16.87 -12.17 -14.24
N LYS A 72 16.32 -11.61 -13.15
CA LYS A 72 16.67 -10.26 -12.67
C LYS A 72 17.71 -10.35 -11.55
N THR A 73 18.88 -9.75 -11.77
CA THR A 73 19.88 -9.48 -10.73
C THR A 73 19.33 -8.49 -9.70
N LEU A 74 20.01 -8.37 -8.54
CA LEU A 74 19.58 -7.45 -7.49
C LEU A 74 19.44 -6.01 -8.00
N TRP A 75 20.42 -5.53 -8.77
CA TRP A 75 20.38 -4.18 -9.33
C TRP A 75 19.22 -3.97 -10.31
N GLN A 76 18.92 -4.97 -11.15
CA GLN A 76 17.79 -4.90 -12.06
C GLN A 76 16.44 -4.90 -11.32
N ARG A 77 16.36 -5.54 -10.16
CA ARG A 77 15.16 -5.49 -9.31
C ARG A 77 14.95 -4.10 -8.74
N VAL A 78 16.01 -3.47 -8.24
CA VAL A 78 15.95 -2.09 -7.76
C VAL A 78 15.50 -1.15 -8.87
N LEU A 79 16.14 -1.22 -10.05
CA LEU A 79 15.77 -0.40 -11.20
C LEU A 79 14.32 -0.66 -11.67
N HIS A 80 13.90 -1.93 -11.67
CA HIS A 80 12.51 -2.31 -11.98
C HIS A 80 11.51 -1.69 -11.01
N THR A 81 11.78 -1.75 -9.70
CA THR A 81 10.86 -1.18 -8.70
C THR A 81 10.75 0.34 -8.84
N PHE A 82 11.88 1.05 -8.96
CA PHE A 82 11.84 2.50 -9.16
C PHE A 82 11.20 2.90 -10.50
N GLY A 83 11.46 2.14 -11.57
CA GLY A 83 10.83 2.38 -12.87
C GLY A 83 9.33 2.07 -12.86
N PHE A 84 8.91 1.04 -12.13
CA PHE A 84 7.51 0.69 -11.95
C PHE A 84 6.76 1.82 -11.24
N GLU A 85 7.29 2.26 -10.10
CA GLU A 85 6.70 3.30 -9.27
C GLU A 85 6.64 4.64 -10.01
N GLY A 86 7.77 5.07 -10.60
CA GLY A 86 7.83 6.31 -11.37
C GLY A 86 6.91 6.27 -12.59
N GLY A 87 6.85 5.15 -13.30
CA GLY A 87 5.93 4.97 -14.41
C GLY A 87 4.46 4.95 -13.99
N LEU A 88 4.16 4.37 -12.82
CA LEU A 88 2.81 4.37 -12.27
C LEU A 88 2.38 5.80 -11.94
N LEU A 89 3.24 6.61 -11.32
CA LEU A 89 2.97 8.03 -11.05
C LEU A 89 2.68 8.82 -12.33
N ILE A 90 3.43 8.58 -13.41
CA ILE A 90 3.21 9.25 -14.71
C ILE A 90 1.80 8.94 -15.27
N VAL A 91 1.26 7.75 -15.02
CA VAL A 91 -0.08 7.36 -15.47
C VAL A 91 -1.16 7.75 -14.47
N ALA A 92 -0.89 7.61 -13.18
CA ALA A 92 -1.85 7.81 -12.10
C ALA A 92 -2.14 9.29 -11.85
N LEU A 93 -1.11 10.16 -11.83
CA LEU A 93 -1.27 11.58 -11.50
C LEU A 93 -2.14 12.34 -12.51
N PRO A 94 -2.02 12.13 -13.84
CA PRO A 94 -2.95 12.76 -14.79
C PRO A 94 -4.40 12.32 -14.59
N VAL A 95 -4.63 11.04 -14.27
CA VAL A 95 -5.98 10.53 -13.97
C VAL A 95 -6.54 11.17 -12.70
N MET A 96 -5.72 11.27 -11.65
CA MET A 96 -6.11 11.94 -10.40
C MET A 96 -6.44 13.41 -10.62
N SER A 97 -5.54 14.12 -11.30
CA SER A 97 -5.65 15.54 -11.64
C SER A 97 -6.92 15.82 -12.45
N TRP A 98 -7.20 14.99 -13.45
CA TRP A 98 -8.42 15.09 -14.25
C TRP A 98 -9.68 14.81 -13.43
N TRP A 99 -9.68 13.74 -12.61
CA TRP A 99 -10.86 13.35 -11.84
C TRP A 99 -11.21 14.34 -10.73
N LEU A 100 -10.21 14.84 -10.01
CA LEU A 100 -10.40 15.78 -8.89
C LEU A 100 -10.40 17.24 -9.34
N SER A 101 -10.15 17.51 -10.64
CA SER A 101 -10.01 18.87 -11.19
C SER A 101 -8.95 19.72 -10.46
N VAL A 102 -7.83 19.09 -10.08
CA VAL A 102 -6.68 19.73 -9.42
C VAL A 102 -5.48 19.72 -10.35
N SER A 103 -4.48 20.57 -10.09
CA SER A 103 -3.22 20.55 -10.83
C SER A 103 -2.42 19.26 -10.60
N LEU A 104 -1.49 18.93 -11.51
CA LEU A 104 -0.61 17.77 -11.35
C LEU A 104 0.25 17.83 -10.08
N LEU A 105 0.66 19.04 -9.68
CA LEU A 105 1.44 19.23 -8.46
C LEU A 105 0.59 18.97 -7.21
N GLU A 106 -0.66 19.45 -7.19
CA GLU A 106 -1.60 19.15 -6.11
C GLU A 106 -1.90 17.65 -6.04
N ALA A 107 -2.11 16.98 -7.17
CA ALA A 107 -2.27 15.52 -7.22
C ALA A 107 -1.05 14.79 -6.64
N LEU A 108 0.18 15.22 -6.98
CA LEU A 108 1.40 14.65 -6.43
C LEU A 108 1.51 14.88 -4.90
N VAL A 109 1.16 16.07 -4.43
CA VAL A 109 1.17 16.40 -3.00
C VAL A 109 0.11 15.59 -2.25
N LEU A 110 -1.07 15.37 -2.84
CA LEU A 110 -2.11 14.52 -2.28
C LEU A 110 -1.64 13.06 -2.17
N ASP A 111 -1.07 12.52 -3.24
CA ASP A 111 -0.53 11.16 -3.28
C ASP A 111 0.55 10.95 -2.19
N LEU A 112 1.55 11.84 -2.15
CA LEU A 112 2.59 11.81 -1.13
C LEU A 112 2.02 12.00 0.28
N GLY A 113 1.02 12.87 0.44
CA GLY A 113 0.30 13.09 1.68
C GLY A 113 -0.38 11.82 2.19
N PHE A 114 -1.04 11.06 1.31
CA PHE A 114 -1.62 9.76 1.67
C PHE A 114 -0.55 8.73 2.05
N VAL A 115 0.56 8.65 1.31
CA VAL A 115 1.67 7.75 1.65
C VAL A 115 2.20 8.05 3.05
N VAL A 116 2.51 9.32 3.34
CA VAL A 116 3.02 9.75 4.65
C VAL A 116 1.97 9.51 5.74
N PHE A 117 0.70 9.83 5.49
CA PHE A 117 -0.39 9.57 6.41
C PHE A 117 -0.49 8.08 6.76
N TYR A 118 -0.56 7.18 5.77
CA TYR A 118 -0.70 5.75 6.01
C TYR A 118 0.54 5.13 6.67
N LEU A 119 1.74 5.66 6.40
CA LEU A 119 2.95 5.24 7.11
C LEU A 119 2.86 5.53 8.62
N ILE A 120 2.49 6.76 8.98
CA ILE A 120 2.35 7.17 10.39
C ILE A 120 1.19 6.44 11.03
N TYR A 121 0.03 6.42 10.37
CA TYR A 121 -1.18 5.74 10.84
C TYR A 121 -0.92 4.26 11.09
N ALA A 122 -0.24 3.57 10.16
CA ALA A 122 0.04 2.15 10.32
C ALA A 122 0.94 1.87 11.51
N PHE A 123 1.97 2.69 11.71
CA PHE A 123 2.81 2.58 12.91
C PHE A 123 1.98 2.73 14.20
N VAL A 124 1.18 3.79 14.30
CA VAL A 124 0.37 4.09 15.49
C VAL A 124 -0.68 3.01 15.74
N TYR A 125 -1.40 2.59 14.70
CA TYR A 125 -2.42 1.55 14.79
C TYR A 125 -1.82 0.22 15.21
N ASN A 126 -0.71 -0.20 14.58
CA ASN A 126 -0.05 -1.46 14.92
C ASN A 126 0.43 -1.46 16.37
N TRP A 127 1.07 -0.38 16.80
CA TRP A 127 1.53 -0.24 18.17
C TRP A 127 0.37 -0.23 19.18
N GLY A 128 -0.71 0.49 18.88
CA GLY A 128 -1.92 0.50 19.71
C GLY A 128 -2.59 -0.87 19.78
N TYR A 129 -2.73 -1.54 18.63
CA TYR A 129 -3.34 -2.87 18.54
C TYR A 129 -2.55 -3.90 19.33
N ASP A 130 -1.21 -3.87 19.27
CA ASP A 130 -0.35 -4.78 20.03
C ASP A 130 -0.44 -4.56 21.56
N LYS A 131 -0.70 -3.33 22.01
CA LYS A 131 -0.98 -3.05 23.42
C LYS A 131 -2.34 -3.57 23.88
N VAL A 132 -3.37 -3.43 23.04
CA VAL A 132 -4.74 -3.86 23.37
C VAL A 132 -4.91 -5.37 23.24
N PHE A 133 -4.22 -5.98 22.27
CA PHE A 133 -4.23 -7.42 21.99
C PHE A 133 -2.79 -7.97 21.99
N PRO A 134 -2.22 -8.22 23.19
CA PRO A 134 -0.87 -8.75 23.33
C PRO A 134 -0.74 -10.11 22.66
N ILE A 135 0.39 -10.32 21.99
CA ILE A 135 0.72 -11.62 21.39
C ILE A 135 1.01 -12.59 22.56
N PRO A 136 0.41 -13.79 22.59
CA PRO A 136 0.74 -14.80 23.59
C PRO A 136 2.26 -15.04 23.60
N ARG A 137 2.89 -14.87 24.76
CA ARG A 137 4.32 -15.17 24.92
C ARG A 137 4.53 -16.64 24.62
N GLU A 138 5.47 -16.96 23.74
CA GLU A 138 5.91 -18.33 23.57
C GLU A 138 6.58 -18.76 24.88
N VAL A 139 6.03 -19.79 25.52
CA VAL A 139 6.65 -20.42 26.69
C VAL A 139 7.92 -21.11 26.18
N PRO A 140 9.12 -20.80 26.72
CA PRO A 140 10.34 -21.47 26.30
C PRO A 140 10.17 -22.99 26.43
N HIS A 141 10.31 -23.72 25.33
CA HIS A 141 10.43 -25.18 25.33
C HIS A 141 11.78 -25.53 25.96
N GLY A 142 11.81 -25.70 27.28
CA GLY A 142 13.06 -26.02 27.97
C GLY A 142 13.08 -25.99 29.49
N MET A 143 11.94 -25.90 30.21
CA MET A 143 11.97 -26.13 31.66
C MET A 143 11.95 -27.64 31.93
N PRO A 144 12.98 -28.22 32.60
CA PRO A 144 12.92 -29.60 33.06
C PRO A 144 11.70 -29.75 33.96
N GLN A 145 10.88 -30.76 33.70
CA GLN A 145 9.91 -31.21 34.70
C GLN A 145 10.72 -31.74 35.87
N GLU A 146 10.89 -30.92 36.91
CA GLU A 146 11.40 -31.41 38.20
C GLU A 146 10.49 -32.53 38.67
N ALA A 147 11.09 -33.71 38.77
CA ALA A 147 10.48 -34.94 39.21
C ALA A 147 9.83 -34.73 40.58
N ARG A 148 8.55 -35.10 40.67
CA ARG A 148 7.87 -35.33 41.94
C ARG A 148 8.30 -36.65 42.54
#